data_AF-A0A4Y6UL49-F1
#
_entry.id   AF-A0A4Y6UL49-F1
#
_cell.length_a   1.000
_cell.length_b   1.000
_cell.length_c   1.000
_cell.angle_alpha   90.00
_cell.angle_beta   90.00
_cell.angle_gamma   90.00
#
_symmetry.space_group_name_H-M   'P 1'
#
loop_
_entity.id
_entity.type
_entity.pdbx_description
1 polymer ?
#
loop_
_entity_poly.entity_id
_entity_poly.type
_entity_poly.pdbx_seq_one_letter_code
_entity_poly.pdbx_strand_id
1 'polypeptide(L)'
;MTSKILPGFDSIVHEWVVKKSSAERPMRLNEQEIEDLAKASLEALKHRVFGTGWGRLQELTAGWVVQKQQGIMPQPLHEEDLQVFASFALESLTRSPYALQEGNTPLQNNNEVESVAEELEAPNNEGDIYKYARAHLASCL
;
A
#
# COMPACT_ATOMS: atom_id res chain seq x y z
N MET A 1 11.99 21.84 12.58
CA MET A 1 11.21 20.62 12.88
C MET A 1 9.85 20.78 12.23
N THR A 2 9.63 20.16 11.08
CA THR A 2 8.33 20.21 10.40
C THR A 2 7.42 19.17 11.03
N SER A 3 6.41 19.63 11.77
CA SER A 3 5.41 18.75 12.35
C SER A 3 4.65 18.06 11.22
N LYS A 4 4.94 16.78 10.97
CA LYS A 4 4.20 15.98 9.98
C LYS A 4 2.74 15.87 10.41
N ILE A 5 1.84 16.19 9.49
CA ILE A 5 0.38 16.25 9.73
C ILE A 5 -0.18 14.87 10.06
N LEU A 6 0.29 13.83 9.36
CA LEU A 6 -0.07 12.43 9.62
C LEU A 6 1.23 11.62 9.82
N PRO A 7 1.61 11.30 11.06
CA PRO A 7 2.81 10.51 11.32
C PRO A 7 2.66 9.09 10.75
N GLY A 8 3.67 8.62 9.99
CA GLY A 8 3.65 7.30 9.35
C GLY A 8 2.94 7.24 7.98
N PHE A 9 2.31 8.33 7.54
CA PHE A 9 1.69 8.39 6.21
C PHE A 9 2.72 8.29 5.10
N ASP A 10 3.90 8.90 5.29
CA ASP A 10 5.00 8.80 4.33
C ASP A 10 5.40 7.35 4.08
N SER A 11 5.40 6.48 5.09
CA SER A 11 5.85 5.10 4.95
C SER A 11 4.95 4.27 4.02
N ILE A 12 3.69 4.67 3.85
CA ILE A 12 2.77 4.02 2.90
C ILE A 12 3.09 4.47 1.49
N VAL A 13 3.27 5.78 1.28
CA VAL A 13 3.36 6.39 -0.05
C VAL A 13 4.80 6.57 -0.56
N HIS A 14 5.80 6.34 0.29
CA HIS A 14 7.22 6.51 -0.06
C HIS A 14 7.65 5.58 -1.20
N GLU A 15 7.12 4.36 -1.24
CA GLU A 15 7.44 3.41 -2.31
C GLU A 15 6.60 3.62 -3.58
N TRP A 16 5.64 4.55 -3.53
CA TRP A 16 4.72 4.74 -4.64
C TRP A 16 5.37 5.52 -5.77
N VAL A 17 5.16 5.03 -6.98
CA VAL A 17 5.49 5.75 -8.21
C VAL A 17 4.19 6.23 -8.82
N VAL A 18 4.07 7.55 -8.96
CA VAL A 18 2.87 8.20 -9.44
C VAL A 18 3.14 8.85 -10.79
N LYS A 19 2.22 8.64 -11.72
CA LYS A 19 2.13 9.39 -12.96
C LYS A 19 0.87 10.23 -12.91
N LYS A 20 1.02 11.54 -12.73
CA LYS A 20 -0.09 12.48 -12.57
C LYS A 20 -0.75 12.87 -13.88
N SER A 21 0.03 12.89 -14.97
CA SER A 21 -0.44 13.24 -16.30
C SER A 21 0.24 12.38 -17.36
N SER A 22 -0.45 12.14 -18.48
CA SER A 22 0.06 11.37 -19.61
C SER A 22 1.39 11.90 -20.17
N ALA A 23 1.61 13.21 -20.05
CA ALA A 23 2.82 13.91 -20.51
C ALA A 23 3.98 13.87 -19.51
N GLU A 24 3.72 13.60 -18.23
CA GLU A 24 4.75 13.57 -17.19
C GLU A 24 5.36 12.17 -17.05
N ARG A 25 6.61 12.13 -16.59
CA ARG A 25 7.28 10.87 -16.29
C ARG A 25 6.78 10.34 -14.95
N PRO A 26 6.61 9.01 -14.79
CA PRO A 26 6.35 8.41 -13.50
C PRO A 26 7.46 8.79 -12.52
N MET A 27 7.08 9.39 -11.39
CA MET A 27 8.02 9.85 -10.37
C MET A 27 7.47 9.53 -8.99
N ARG A 28 8.37 9.46 -8.01
CA ARG A 28 7.96 9.31 -6.61
C ARG A 28 7.36 10.61 -6.11
N LEU A 29 6.49 10.49 -5.11
CA LEU A 29 5.92 11.65 -4.44
C LEU A 29 6.99 12.39 -3.64
N ASN A 30 7.04 13.70 -3.79
CA ASN A 30 7.89 14.56 -2.98
C ASN A 30 7.27 14.80 -1.59
N GLU A 31 8.07 15.21 -0.61
CA GLU A 31 7.57 15.47 0.77
C GLU A 31 6.39 16.45 0.79
N GLN A 32 6.43 17.51 -0.02
CA GLN A 32 5.35 18.49 -0.12
C GLN A 32 4.05 17.88 -0.67
N GLU A 33 4.16 16.94 -1.61
CA GLU A 33 3.01 16.25 -2.21
C GLU A 33 2.41 15.24 -1.23
N ILE A 34 3.26 14.58 -0.44
CA ILE A 34 2.84 13.70 0.64
C ILE A 34 2.08 14.52 1.70
N GLU A 35 2.57 15.71 2.05
CA GLU A 35 1.85 16.61 2.96
C GLU A 35 0.51 17.09 2.40
N ASP A 36 0.46 17.44 1.11
CA ASP A 36 -0.78 17.88 0.47
C ASP A 36 -1.79 16.74 0.36
N LEU A 37 -1.34 15.51 0.08
CA LEU A 37 -2.17 14.32 0.10
C LEU A 37 -2.68 14.01 1.52
N ALA A 38 -1.84 14.19 2.54
CA ALA A 38 -2.22 14.04 3.94
C ALA A 38 -3.30 15.06 4.36
N LYS A 39 -3.13 16.34 4.00
CA LYS A 39 -4.15 17.39 4.22
C LYS A 39 -5.45 17.06 3.49
N ALA A 40 -5.35 16.65 2.23
CA ALA A 40 -6.51 16.29 1.42
C ALA A 40 -7.25 15.07 2.02
N SER A 41 -6.54 14.11 2.58
CA SER A 41 -7.12 12.94 3.27
C SER A 41 -7.89 13.34 4.53
N LEU A 42 -7.36 14.30 5.29
CA LEU A 42 -8.04 14.87 6.46
C LEU A 42 -9.28 15.69 6.07
N GLU A 43 -9.20 16.47 5.00
CA GLU A 43 -10.36 17.18 4.45
C GLU A 43 -11.42 16.21 3.95
N ALA A 44 -11.01 15.12 3.28
CA ALA A 44 -11.92 14.09 2.80
C ALA A 44 -12.72 13.43 3.92
N LEU A 45 -12.11 13.25 5.11
CA LEU A 45 -12.85 12.80 6.31
C LEU A 45 -13.98 13.76 6.69
N LYS A 46 -13.71 15.07 6.66
CA LYS A 46 -14.76 16.09 6.91
C LYS A 46 -15.85 15.99 5.86
N HIS A 47 -15.49 15.97 4.58
CA HIS A 47 -16.46 15.89 3.47
C HIS A 47 -17.30 14.61 3.50
N ARG A 48 -16.73 13.48 3.92
CA ARG A 48 -17.43 12.21 4.09
C ARG A 48 -18.51 12.29 5.19
N VAL A 49 -18.23 12.97 6.30
CA VAL A 49 -19.22 13.21 7.36
C VAL A 49 -20.38 14.08 6.88
N PHE A 50 -20.10 15.03 5.97
CA PHE A 50 -21.13 15.90 5.38
C PHE A 50 -21.77 15.32 4.09
N GLY A 51 -21.36 14.13 3.64
CA GLY A 51 -21.93 13.46 2.46
C GLY A 51 -21.57 14.08 1.10
N THR A 52 -20.48 14.85 1.01
CA THR A 52 -20.11 15.63 -0.20
C THR A 52 -18.92 15.04 -0.96
N GLY A 53 -18.89 13.71 -1.13
CA GLY A 53 -17.81 13.00 -1.82
C GLY A 53 -16.46 13.07 -1.08
N TRP A 54 -15.35 12.91 -1.80
CA TRP A 54 -13.98 12.92 -1.27
C TRP A 54 -13.31 14.31 -1.32
N GLY A 55 -13.99 15.32 -1.89
CA GLY A 55 -13.52 16.70 -1.99
C GLY A 55 -12.17 16.83 -2.69
N ARG A 56 -11.28 17.63 -2.08
CA ARG A 56 -9.95 17.95 -2.61
C ARG A 56 -9.07 16.71 -2.85
N LEU A 57 -9.27 15.63 -2.10
CA LEU A 57 -8.51 14.39 -2.28
C LEU A 57 -8.76 13.80 -3.68
N GLN A 58 -10.03 13.71 -4.09
CA GLN A 58 -10.39 13.18 -5.40
C GLN A 58 -9.92 14.09 -6.53
N GLU A 59 -10.00 15.41 -6.37
CA GLU A 59 -9.48 16.36 -7.36
C GLU A 59 -7.96 16.23 -7.51
N LEU A 60 -7.24 16.10 -6.39
CA LEU A 60 -5.78 16.00 -6.39
C LEU A 60 -5.32 14.69 -7.03
N THR A 61 -6.01 13.58 -6.77
CA THR A 61 -5.68 12.27 -7.34
C THR A 61 -6.33 11.97 -8.68
N ALA A 62 -7.09 12.93 -9.24
CA ALA A 62 -7.82 12.73 -10.48
C ALA A 62 -6.85 12.44 -11.64
N GLY A 63 -7.03 11.30 -12.31
CA GLY A 63 -6.19 10.89 -13.43
C GLY A 63 -4.80 10.36 -13.05
N TRP A 64 -4.53 10.21 -11.75
CA TRP A 64 -3.28 9.61 -11.29
C TRP A 64 -3.26 8.11 -11.58
N VAL A 65 -2.14 7.66 -12.13
CA VAL A 65 -1.81 6.25 -12.25
C VAL A 65 -0.70 5.95 -11.27
N VAL A 66 -0.95 5.00 -10.37
CA VAL A 66 -0.09 4.72 -9.22
C VAL A 66 0.39 3.28 -9.25
N GLN A 67 1.68 3.09 -9.05
CA GLN A 67 2.28 1.81 -8.74
C GLN A 67 2.62 1.78 -7.25
N LYS A 68 1.88 0.97 -6.48
CA LYS A 68 2.05 0.88 -5.03
C LYS A 68 3.28 0.07 -4.61
N GLN A 69 3.65 -0.93 -5.41
CA GLN A 69 4.81 -1.81 -5.19
C GLN A 69 5.50 -2.16 -6.50
N GLN A 70 6.81 -2.40 -6.43
CA GLN A 70 7.58 -2.86 -7.58
C GLN A 70 7.08 -4.22 -8.06
N GLY A 71 6.98 -4.38 -9.38
CA GLY A 71 6.47 -5.61 -10.01
C GLY A 71 4.95 -5.72 -10.08
N ILE A 72 4.20 -4.83 -9.40
CA ILE A 72 2.73 -4.75 -9.55
C ILE A 72 2.38 -3.80 -10.70
N MET A 73 1.35 -4.14 -11.46
CA MET A 73 0.84 -3.32 -12.56
C MET A 73 0.34 -1.96 -12.04
N PRO A 74 0.77 -0.82 -12.61
CA PRO A 74 0.27 0.48 -12.22
C PRO A 74 -1.21 0.61 -12.56
N GLN A 75 -2.01 1.08 -11.60
CA GLN A 75 -3.46 1.23 -11.74
C GLN A 75 -3.91 2.64 -11.38
N PRO A 76 -5.05 3.11 -11.93
CA PRO A 76 -5.64 4.37 -11.50
C PRO A 76 -6.03 4.29 -10.02
N LEU A 77 -5.99 5.42 -9.31
CA LEU A 77 -6.58 5.48 -7.97
C LEU A 77 -8.11 5.40 -8.06
N HIS A 78 -8.69 4.46 -7.30
CA HIS A 78 -10.14 4.27 -7.21
C HIS A 78 -10.66 4.76 -5.86
N GLU A 79 -11.98 4.85 -5.69
CA GLU A 79 -12.59 5.29 -4.43
C GLU A 79 -12.17 4.44 -3.22
N GLU A 80 -11.91 3.15 -3.42
CA GLU A 80 -11.39 2.26 -2.38
C GLU A 80 -10.04 2.74 -1.84
N ASP A 81 -9.17 3.25 -2.71
CA ASP A 81 -7.88 3.82 -2.30
C ASP A 81 -8.06 5.13 -1.53
N LEU A 82 -9.02 5.96 -1.95
CA LEU A 82 -9.38 7.19 -1.25
C LEU A 82 -9.91 6.88 0.16
N GLN A 83 -10.69 5.79 0.28
CA GLN A 83 -11.15 5.30 1.56
C GLN A 83 -10.01 4.82 2.45
N VAL A 84 -9.02 4.13 1.91
CA VAL A 84 -7.83 3.72 2.65
C VAL A 84 -7.08 4.94 3.19
N PHE A 85 -6.89 5.99 2.37
CA PHE A 85 -6.25 7.23 2.81
C PHE A 85 -7.00 7.92 3.93
N ALA A 86 -8.32 8.07 3.79
CA ALA A 86 -9.15 8.66 4.83
C ALA A 86 -9.12 7.81 6.12
N SER A 87 -9.18 6.48 5.99
CA SER A 87 -9.11 5.56 7.14
C SER A 87 -7.77 5.67 7.85
N PHE A 88 -6.66 5.78 7.11
CA PHE A 88 -5.34 6.00 7.70
C PHE A 88 -5.25 7.36 8.40
N ALA A 89 -5.81 8.42 7.80
CA ALA A 89 -5.87 9.72 8.44
C ALA A 89 -6.65 9.65 9.76
N LEU A 90 -7.77 8.92 9.80
CA LEU A 90 -8.55 8.70 11.01
C LEU A 90 -7.78 7.87 12.06
N GLU A 91 -7.08 6.82 11.63
CA GLU A 91 -6.23 6.01 12.51
C GLU A 91 -5.12 6.87 13.13
N SER A 92 -4.49 7.75 12.35
CA SER A 92 -3.44 8.64 12.87
C SER A 92 -3.96 9.68 13.86
N LEU A 93 -5.23 10.10 13.74
CA LEU A 93 -5.88 10.99 14.72
C LEU A 93 -6.31 10.26 15.98
N THR A 94 -6.66 8.98 15.87
CA THR A 94 -7.14 8.14 16.99
C THR A 94 -6.00 7.45 17.73
N ARG A 95 -4.86 7.24 17.07
CA ARG A 95 -3.59 6.88 17.70
C ARG A 95 -3.13 8.04 18.57
N SER A 96 -3.60 8.00 19.82
CA SER A 96 -3.05 8.77 20.92
C SER A 96 -1.51 8.69 20.90
N PRO A 97 -0.79 9.80 21.11
CA PRO A 97 0.69 9.82 21.10
C PRO A 97 1.33 8.94 22.20
N TYR A 98 0.54 8.24 23.01
CA TYR A 98 1.00 7.31 24.06
C TYR A 98 1.13 5.85 23.62
N ALA A 99 0.80 5.48 22.38
CA ALA A 99 0.86 4.07 21.94
C ALA A 99 2.26 3.60 21.47
N LEU A 100 3.28 4.45 21.54
CA LEU A 100 4.68 4.08 21.24
C LEU A 100 5.55 4.18 22.49
N GLN A 101 5.19 3.44 23.53
CA GLN A 101 6.16 3.02 24.54
C GLN A 101 6.00 1.53 24.82
N GLU A 102 7.08 0.83 24.46
CA GLU A 102 7.54 -0.47 24.97
C GLU A 102 6.93 -1.75 24.38
N GLY A 103 7.80 -2.46 23.66
CA GLY A 103 7.55 -3.82 23.19
C GLY A 103 8.72 -4.41 22.38
N ASN A 104 9.96 -4.01 22.66
CA ASN A 104 11.12 -4.69 22.12
C ASN A 104 11.36 -5.97 22.93
N THR A 105 11.05 -7.14 22.37
CA THR A 105 11.77 -8.38 22.71
C THR A 105 11.68 -9.40 21.57
N PRO A 106 12.81 -9.83 21.00
CA PRO A 106 12.89 -11.07 20.23
C PRO A 106 12.95 -12.23 21.22
N LEU A 107 11.97 -13.13 21.20
CA LEU A 107 12.03 -14.39 21.93
C LEU A 107 12.22 -15.53 20.95
N GLN A 108 13.49 -15.78 20.68
CA GLN A 108 13.97 -17.09 20.29
C GLN A 108 14.11 -17.91 21.58
N ASN A 109 13.30 -18.96 21.76
CA ASN A 109 13.78 -20.15 22.44
C ASN A 109 12.95 -21.40 22.12
N ASN A 110 13.70 -22.48 21.94
CA ASN A 110 13.32 -23.80 21.46
C ASN A 110 12.48 -24.60 22.47
N ASN A 111 11.79 -25.58 21.88
CA ASN A 111 11.39 -26.88 22.42
C ASN A 111 10.54 -26.89 23.70
N GLU A 112 9.29 -27.33 23.55
CA GLU A 112 8.89 -28.66 24.03
C GLU A 112 7.75 -29.20 23.15
N VAL A 113 7.81 -30.51 22.96
CA VAL A 113 7.11 -31.34 21.98
C VAL A 113 5.73 -31.74 22.48
N GLU A 114 4.71 -31.76 21.61
CA GLU A 114 3.81 -32.93 21.51
C GLU A 114 3.05 -32.92 20.17
N SER A 115 3.06 -34.11 19.58
CA SER A 115 2.69 -34.52 18.23
C SER A 115 1.22 -34.35 17.86
N VAL A 116 0.96 -33.92 16.62
CA VAL A 116 0.14 -34.71 15.69
C VAL A 116 0.56 -34.41 14.26
N ALA A 117 0.93 -35.48 13.57
CA ALA A 117 1.37 -35.50 12.19
C ALA A 117 0.23 -35.13 11.26
N GLU A 118 0.49 -34.27 10.29
CA GLU A 118 -0.03 -34.51 8.94
C GLU A 118 1.02 -34.07 7.92
N GLU A 119 1.65 -35.10 7.39
CA GLU A 119 2.62 -35.17 6.32
C GLU A 119 1.98 -34.76 5.02
N LEU A 120 2.42 -33.64 4.43
CA LEU A 120 2.32 -33.41 2.99
C LEU A 120 3.65 -32.83 2.50
N GLU A 121 4.57 -33.78 2.33
CA GLU A 121 5.56 -33.90 1.26
C GLU A 121 5.73 -32.65 0.38
N ALA A 122 6.91 -32.04 0.47
CA ALA A 122 7.42 -31.21 -0.61
C ALA A 122 7.66 -32.10 -1.84
N PRO A 123 7.00 -31.89 -2.99
CA PRO A 123 7.44 -32.54 -4.19
C PRO A 123 8.59 -31.71 -4.75
N ASN A 124 9.81 -32.22 -4.52
CA ASN A 124 10.86 -32.21 -5.54
C ASN A 124 10.22 -32.61 -6.87
N ASN A 125 9.83 -31.62 -7.67
CA ASN A 125 9.44 -31.84 -9.05
C ASN A 125 10.25 -30.84 -9.86
N GLU A 126 11.43 -31.28 -10.31
CA GLU A 126 12.20 -30.78 -11.46
C GLU A 126 11.38 -30.86 -12.77
N GLY A 127 10.09 -30.57 -12.70
CA GLY A 127 9.19 -30.44 -13.82
C GLY A 127 9.42 -29.08 -14.43
N ASP A 128 10.29 -29.05 -15.43
CA ASP A 128 10.54 -27.96 -16.39
C ASP A 128 9.50 -26.83 -16.26
N ILE A 129 9.86 -25.79 -15.50
CA ILE A 129 9.00 -24.64 -15.16
C ILE A 129 8.50 -23.95 -16.44
N TYR A 130 9.19 -24.20 -17.56
CA TYR A 130 8.86 -23.67 -18.88
C TYR A 130 7.99 -24.60 -19.71
N LYS A 131 7.48 -25.72 -19.19
CA LYS A 131 6.59 -26.64 -19.93
C LYS A 131 5.35 -25.91 -20.47
N TYR A 132 4.80 -24.99 -19.69
CA TYR A 132 3.66 -24.17 -20.08
C TYR A 132 4.02 -23.09 -21.11
N ALA A 133 5.19 -22.45 -20.95
CA ALA A 133 5.70 -21.48 -21.93
C ALA A 133 5.99 -22.14 -23.30
N ARG A 134 6.56 -23.35 -23.28
CA ARG A 134 6.83 -24.15 -24.49
C ARG A 134 5.56 -24.60 -25.19
N ALA A 135 4.58 -25.11 -24.45
CA ALA A 135 3.29 -25.50 -25.03
C ALA A 135 2.54 -24.30 -25.64
N HIS A 136 2.60 -23.13 -25.00
CA HIS A 136 1.98 -21.91 -25.51
C HIS A 136 2.62 -21.43 -26.83
N LEU A 137 3.95 -21.41 -26.91
CA LEU A 137 4.66 -21.06 -28.14
C LEU A 137 4.39 -22.05 -29.29
N ALA A 138 4.27 -23.35 -28.99
CA ALA A 138 4.00 -24.39 -29.99
C ALA A 138 2.58 -24.31 -30.58
N SER A 139 1.63 -23.69 -29.87
CA SER A 139 0.25 -23.53 -30.33
C SER A 139 0.03 -22.26 -31.16
N CYS A 140 1.03 -21.39 -31.26
CA CYS A 140 0.92 -20.09 -31.94
C CYS A 140 1.56 -20.07 -33.36
N LEU A 141 1.90 -21.24 -33.93
CA LEU A 141 2.37 -21.40 -35.30
C LEU A 141 1.33 -22.08 -36.18
#